data_AF-A0A6N6MJA4-F1
#
_entry.id   AF-A0A6N6MJA4-F1
#
_cell.length_a   1.000
_cell.length_b   1.000
_cell.length_c   1.000
_cell.angle_alpha   90.00
_cell.angle_beta   90.00
_cell.angle_gamma   90.00
#
_symmetry.space_group_name_H-M   'P 1'
#
loop_
_entity.id
_entity.type
_entity.pdbx_description
1 polymer ?
#
loop_
_entity_poly.entity_id
_entity_poly.type
_entity_poly.pdbx_seq_one_letter_code
_entity_poly.pdbx_strand_id
1 'polypeptide(L)'
;MSNAFEIINEFLNQSKTANLKTKHYLNSYKNTKVKVSFGQGYPAKIPWISFLKEPFTTSDGIYPVYLYYKKIDKLILAYGISETNKPIVQWDLNEAKSISTYFKENGFGKPHRYGDSFIYKAYDVNDMPNEEILNKDLDSIINKYSQLGTTTSEALLIKTPLKLNIKLFHKSCKSSGLNYKPELITRFIASLATKPFVLLSGLSGSGKTKLAQAFAQWISEDNTQYCIVPVGADWTNREPLLGYVNALNNEEYIFPENGALQLLIEANKEENINKPYFLILDEMNLSHVERYFADFLSIMESKDKLRLHSTETYKNNVPSQLDWPKNLFIIGTVNIDETTYMFSPKVLDRANVIEFRVDKDDIEDFLKTPKEIDFSNLNFSGASMGKDFIKISSNKEFETIATNKLNEKLILFFEELKKTGAEFGYRTATEIHKLYNQLTVLDSVITEDTKIDIAIMQKLLPKLHGSRRKLCPILEVLASFCVKQKTDVSKNFLNNKETLVFKGNEDVLYPLSLEKITRMYKGALDNGFASYAEA
;
A
#
# COMPACT_ATOMS: atom_id res chain seq x y z
N MET A 1 -31.70 27.69 -15.42
CA MET A 1 -30.91 26.52 -15.86
C MET A 1 -29.92 27.02 -16.88
N SER A 2 -28.63 26.74 -16.70
CA SER A 2 -27.58 27.20 -17.59
C SER A 2 -27.74 26.59 -18.99
N ASN A 3 -27.73 27.41 -20.03
CA ASN A 3 -27.96 27.00 -21.42
C ASN A 3 -26.62 26.74 -22.12
N ALA A 4 -26.40 25.56 -22.72
CA ALA A 4 -25.14 25.31 -23.41
C ALA A 4 -25.05 26.10 -24.72
N PHE A 5 -26.18 26.43 -25.34
CA PHE A 5 -26.22 27.25 -26.54
C PHE A 5 -25.58 28.63 -26.36
N GLU A 6 -25.85 29.31 -25.25
CA GLU A 6 -25.24 30.60 -24.94
C GLU A 6 -23.73 30.49 -24.77
N ILE A 7 -23.28 29.49 -24.01
CA ILE A 7 -21.85 29.25 -23.71
C ILE A 7 -21.06 28.96 -24.99
N ILE A 8 -21.61 28.14 -25.89
CA ILE A 8 -20.93 27.76 -27.14
C ILE A 8 -20.90 28.92 -28.13
N ASN A 9 -21.96 29.73 -28.22
CA ASN A 9 -21.96 30.93 -29.06
C ASN A 9 -20.98 31.98 -28.55
N GLU A 10 -20.92 32.21 -27.24
CA GLU A 10 -19.93 33.08 -26.61
C GLU A 10 -18.50 32.58 -26.89
N PHE A 11 -18.26 31.28 -26.72
CA PHE A 11 -16.99 30.63 -27.03
C PHE A 11 -16.57 30.78 -28.50
N LEU A 12 -17.49 30.60 -29.46
CA LEU A 12 -17.21 30.77 -30.88
C LEU A 12 -16.89 32.22 -31.24
N ASN A 13 -17.68 33.17 -30.73
CA ASN A 13 -17.47 34.59 -30.96
C ASN A 13 -16.12 35.05 -30.39
N GLN A 14 -15.80 34.66 -29.16
CA GLN A 14 -14.52 34.99 -28.56
C GLN A 14 -13.34 34.30 -29.27
N SER A 15 -13.52 33.07 -29.74
CA SER A 15 -12.48 32.34 -30.48
C SER A 15 -12.00 33.07 -31.73
N LYS A 16 -12.84 33.93 -32.33
CA LYS A 16 -12.49 34.77 -33.49
C LYS A 16 -11.71 36.04 -33.11
N THR A 17 -11.55 36.32 -31.82
CA THR A 17 -10.83 37.49 -31.29
C THR A 17 -9.45 37.12 -30.74
N ALA A 18 -8.67 38.13 -30.33
CA ALA A 18 -7.40 37.95 -29.61
C ALA A 18 -7.59 37.79 -28.07
N ASN A 19 -8.82 37.79 -27.55
CA ASN A 19 -9.07 37.76 -26.11
C ASN A 19 -8.90 36.35 -25.53
N LEU A 20 -7.93 36.18 -24.62
CA LEU A 20 -7.63 34.90 -23.96
C LEU A 20 -8.29 34.72 -22.58
N LYS A 21 -9.08 35.70 -22.09
CA LYS A 21 -9.68 35.64 -20.76
C LYS A 21 -10.81 34.60 -20.70
N THR A 22 -10.85 33.79 -19.64
CA THR A 22 -11.85 32.72 -19.48
C THR A 22 -12.64 32.78 -18.16
N LYS A 23 -12.31 33.72 -17.26
CA LYS A 23 -12.95 33.85 -15.93
C LYS A 23 -14.45 34.16 -15.95
N HIS A 24 -14.98 34.65 -17.07
CA HIS A 24 -16.39 35.00 -17.23
C HIS A 24 -17.26 33.82 -17.69
N TYR A 25 -16.64 32.72 -18.15
CA TYR A 25 -17.37 31.50 -18.48
C TYR A 25 -17.88 30.82 -17.22
N LEU A 26 -18.97 30.07 -17.36
CA LEU A 26 -19.50 29.25 -16.27
C LEU A 26 -18.44 28.26 -15.77
N ASN A 27 -18.42 28.06 -14.45
CA ASN A 27 -17.51 27.13 -13.79
C ASN A 27 -17.99 25.68 -13.83
N SER A 28 -19.28 25.44 -14.06
CA SER A 28 -19.90 24.12 -14.10
C SER A 28 -21.11 24.07 -15.05
N TYR A 29 -21.35 22.88 -15.59
CA TYR A 29 -22.52 22.55 -16.39
C TYR A 29 -22.98 21.14 -16.02
N LYS A 30 -24.23 21.02 -15.55
CA LYS A 30 -24.74 19.80 -14.90
C LYS A 30 -23.80 19.31 -13.80
N ASN A 31 -23.37 18.05 -13.87
CA ASN A 31 -22.45 17.40 -12.92
C ASN A 31 -20.98 17.45 -13.38
N THR A 32 -20.62 18.41 -14.24
CA THR A 32 -19.26 18.57 -14.77
C THR A 32 -18.71 19.98 -14.49
N LYS A 33 -17.40 20.06 -14.26
CA LYS A 33 -16.64 21.31 -14.18
C LYS A 33 -16.26 21.76 -15.59
N VAL A 34 -16.55 23.01 -15.92
CA VAL A 34 -16.26 23.57 -17.25
C VAL A 34 -14.89 24.22 -17.23
N LYS A 35 -14.06 23.94 -18.25
CA LYS A 35 -12.81 24.67 -18.51
C LYS A 35 -12.77 25.09 -19.97
N VAL A 36 -12.26 26.29 -20.20
CA VAL A 36 -12.12 26.89 -21.54
C VAL A 36 -10.67 27.29 -21.74
N SER A 37 -10.17 27.15 -22.96
CA SER A 37 -8.88 27.72 -23.36
C SER A 37 -8.92 28.28 -24.77
N PHE A 38 -8.42 29.50 -24.91
CA PHE A 38 -8.13 30.14 -26.19
C PHE A 38 -6.63 30.16 -26.49
N GLY A 39 -5.80 29.45 -25.72
CA GLY A 39 -4.33 29.48 -25.80
C GLY A 39 -3.66 30.17 -24.60
N GLN A 40 -2.35 29.99 -24.46
CA GLN A 40 -1.52 30.62 -23.42
C GLN A 40 -0.47 31.51 -24.12
N GLY A 41 -0.51 32.81 -23.87
CA GLY A 41 0.34 33.81 -24.53
C GLY A 41 -0.14 34.18 -25.94
N TYR A 42 -0.42 33.20 -26.80
CA TYR A 42 -0.91 33.40 -28.16
C TYR A 42 -2.26 32.68 -28.41
N PRO A 43 -3.12 33.20 -29.31
CA PRO A 43 -4.35 32.53 -29.71
C PRO A 43 -4.10 31.11 -30.24
N ALA A 44 -4.78 30.13 -29.66
CA ALA A 44 -4.74 28.75 -30.08
C ALA A 44 -5.32 28.60 -31.48
N LYS A 45 -4.67 27.75 -32.29
CA LYS A 45 -5.20 27.29 -33.57
C LYS A 45 -6.47 26.46 -33.42
N ILE A 46 -6.58 25.76 -32.28
CA ILE A 46 -7.75 24.96 -31.88
C ILE A 46 -8.12 25.35 -30.45
N PRO A 47 -8.93 26.41 -30.26
CA PRO A 47 -9.55 26.69 -28.97
C PRO A 47 -10.48 25.54 -28.57
N TRP A 48 -10.69 25.37 -27.27
CA TRP A 48 -11.52 24.30 -26.75
C TRP A 48 -12.29 24.69 -25.50
N ILE A 49 -13.42 24.00 -25.29
CA ILE A 49 -14.20 24.00 -24.05
C ILE A 49 -14.48 22.56 -23.64
N SER A 50 -14.05 22.20 -22.43
CA SER A 50 -14.10 20.83 -21.88
C SER A 50 -15.01 20.74 -20.67
N PHE A 51 -15.63 19.58 -20.49
CA PHE A 51 -16.53 19.26 -19.39
C PHE A 51 -15.93 18.12 -18.57
N LEU A 52 -15.51 18.40 -17.34
CA LEU A 52 -14.64 17.52 -16.54
C LEU A 52 -15.37 16.96 -15.32
N LYS A 53 -14.99 15.75 -14.90
CA LYS A 53 -15.30 15.21 -13.58
C LYS A 53 -14.00 14.84 -12.88
N GLU A 54 -13.92 15.08 -11.57
CA GLU A 54 -12.80 14.57 -10.77
C GLU A 54 -12.75 13.04 -10.89
N PRO A 55 -11.55 12.43 -11.07
CA PRO A 55 -10.22 13.04 -11.00
C PRO A 55 -9.67 13.60 -12.33
N PHE A 56 -10.44 13.61 -13.42
CA PHE A 56 -9.95 13.98 -14.75
C PHE A 56 -9.71 15.48 -14.94
N THR A 57 -8.63 15.79 -15.65
CA THR A 57 -8.26 17.15 -16.08
C THR A 57 -8.11 17.21 -17.60
N THR A 58 -8.06 18.42 -18.18
CA THR A 58 -7.81 18.63 -19.61
C THR A 58 -6.44 18.14 -20.09
N SER A 59 -5.50 17.96 -19.17
CA SER A 59 -4.17 17.43 -19.45
C SER A 59 -4.03 15.95 -19.12
N ASP A 60 -4.99 15.38 -18.39
CA ASP A 60 -4.90 14.02 -17.86
C ASP A 60 -6.30 13.44 -17.67
N GLY A 61 -6.79 12.70 -18.66
CA GLY A 61 -8.08 12.04 -18.60
C GLY A 61 -8.84 11.99 -19.90
N ILE A 62 -10.07 11.49 -19.79
CA ILE A 62 -11.10 11.57 -20.82
C ILE A 62 -12.20 12.52 -20.39
N TYR A 63 -12.75 13.25 -21.35
CA TYR A 63 -13.75 14.29 -21.08
C TYR A 63 -14.50 14.70 -22.37
N PRO A 64 -15.81 15.01 -22.29
CA PRO A 64 -16.49 15.68 -23.38
C PRO A 64 -15.83 17.02 -23.68
N VAL A 65 -15.63 17.33 -24.96
CA VAL A 65 -14.96 18.56 -25.39
C VAL A 65 -15.51 19.06 -26.72
N TYR A 66 -15.67 20.37 -26.84
CA TYR A 66 -15.78 21.03 -28.14
C TYR A 66 -14.41 21.55 -28.57
N LEU A 67 -14.05 21.25 -29.81
CA LEU A 67 -12.80 21.66 -30.46
C LEU A 67 -13.15 22.52 -31.68
N TYR A 68 -12.74 23.79 -31.69
CA TYR A 68 -12.97 24.66 -32.85
C TYR A 68 -11.76 24.64 -33.80
N TYR A 69 -11.89 23.95 -34.92
CA TYR A 69 -10.87 23.92 -35.96
C TYR A 69 -11.04 25.10 -36.92
N LYS A 70 -10.46 26.24 -36.55
CA LYS A 70 -10.54 27.52 -37.28
C LYS A 70 -10.21 27.43 -38.78
N LYS A 71 -9.26 26.57 -39.17
CA LYS A 71 -8.81 26.47 -40.57
C LYS A 71 -9.90 25.92 -41.52
N ILE A 72 -10.84 25.16 -40.98
CA ILE A 72 -11.89 24.48 -41.77
C ILE A 72 -13.31 24.91 -41.34
N ASP A 73 -13.40 25.92 -40.46
CA ASP A 73 -14.65 26.43 -39.87
C ASP A 73 -15.60 25.34 -39.32
N LYS A 74 -15.01 24.32 -38.69
CA LYS A 74 -15.76 23.25 -38.01
C LYS A 74 -15.62 23.30 -36.50
N LEU A 75 -16.75 23.27 -35.82
CA LEU A 75 -16.83 22.99 -34.39
C LEU A 75 -17.10 21.49 -34.20
N ILE A 76 -16.20 20.77 -33.55
CA ILE A 76 -16.32 19.33 -33.35
C ILE A 76 -16.64 19.05 -31.89
N LEU A 77 -17.78 18.42 -31.63
CA LEU A 77 -18.06 17.78 -30.35
C LEU A 77 -17.41 16.40 -30.35
N ALA A 78 -16.58 16.14 -29.35
CA ALA A 78 -15.75 14.96 -29.30
C ALA A 78 -15.74 14.30 -27.92
N TYR A 79 -15.52 13.00 -27.95
CA TYR A 79 -15.04 12.19 -26.84
C TYR A 79 -13.54 12.46 -26.69
N GLY A 80 -13.21 13.45 -25.87
CA GLY A 80 -11.85 13.97 -25.72
C GLY A 80 -10.92 12.99 -25.01
N ILE A 81 -9.68 12.93 -25.49
CA ILE A 81 -8.55 12.21 -24.89
C ILE A 81 -7.42 13.22 -24.69
N SER A 82 -6.86 13.29 -23.48
CA SER A 82 -5.73 14.17 -23.20
C SER A 82 -4.50 13.79 -24.03
N GLU A 83 -3.87 14.79 -24.66
CA GLU A 83 -2.62 14.61 -25.41
C GLU A 83 -1.37 14.66 -24.53
N THR A 84 -1.45 15.32 -23.37
CA THR A 84 -0.30 15.52 -22.48
C THR A 84 0.06 14.22 -21.75
N ASN A 85 -0.91 13.63 -21.05
CA ASN A 85 -0.79 12.32 -20.43
C ASN A 85 -1.77 11.36 -21.12
N LYS A 86 -1.34 10.15 -21.48
CA LYS A 86 -2.25 9.14 -22.03
C LYS A 86 -3.15 8.62 -20.91
N PRO A 87 -4.48 8.77 -20.99
CA PRO A 87 -5.36 8.35 -19.92
C PRO A 87 -5.43 6.82 -19.83
N ILE A 88 -5.43 6.30 -18.61
CA ILE A 88 -5.61 4.87 -18.31
C ILE A 88 -7.04 4.42 -18.65
N VAL A 89 -8.01 5.32 -18.50
CA VAL A 89 -9.42 5.11 -18.83
C VAL A 89 -9.69 5.49 -20.27
N GLN A 90 -10.37 4.60 -21.02
CA GLN A 90 -10.75 4.83 -22.42
C GLN A 90 -12.27 4.97 -22.56
N TRP A 91 -12.69 5.64 -23.63
CA TRP A 91 -14.10 5.70 -23.98
C TRP A 91 -14.59 4.34 -24.48
N ASP A 92 -15.66 3.82 -23.87
CA ASP A 92 -16.36 2.63 -24.39
C ASP A 92 -17.30 3.03 -25.54
N LEU A 93 -16.75 2.99 -26.76
CA LEU A 93 -17.44 3.36 -28.00
C LEU A 93 -17.38 2.21 -28.99
N ASN A 94 -18.54 1.63 -29.32
CA ASN A 94 -18.66 0.75 -30.47
C ASN A 94 -18.51 1.58 -31.75
N GLU A 95 -17.52 1.25 -32.58
CA GLU A 95 -17.33 1.80 -33.93
C GLU A 95 -17.15 3.33 -34.04
N ALA A 96 -16.54 3.99 -33.05
CA ALA A 96 -16.29 5.42 -33.14
C ALA A 96 -15.12 5.78 -34.07
N LYS A 97 -15.33 6.79 -34.91
CA LYS A 97 -14.29 7.34 -35.79
C LYS A 97 -13.41 8.33 -35.03
N SER A 98 -12.09 8.20 -35.14
CA SER A 98 -11.18 9.23 -34.62
C SER A 98 -11.27 10.51 -35.45
N ILE A 99 -10.91 11.64 -34.85
CA ILE A 99 -10.84 12.92 -35.56
C ILE A 99 -9.84 12.82 -36.73
N SER A 100 -8.74 12.08 -36.57
CA SER A 100 -7.79 11.85 -37.68
C SER A 100 -8.45 11.14 -38.87
N THR A 101 -9.28 10.12 -38.61
CA THR A 101 -10.02 9.42 -39.67
C THR A 101 -11.04 10.34 -40.32
N TYR A 102 -11.80 11.13 -39.54
CA TYR A 102 -12.75 12.11 -40.07
C TYR A 102 -12.07 13.14 -40.98
N PHE A 103 -10.92 13.68 -40.58
CA PHE A 103 -10.16 14.63 -41.39
C PHE A 103 -9.68 14.03 -42.71
N LYS A 104 -9.26 12.76 -42.70
CA LYS A 104 -8.82 12.04 -43.90
C LYS A 104 -9.98 11.79 -44.87
N GLU A 105 -11.12 11.31 -44.37
CA GLU A 105 -12.32 11.01 -45.18
C GLU A 105 -12.91 12.25 -45.86
N ASN A 106 -12.80 13.42 -45.21
CA ASN A 106 -13.35 14.68 -45.73
C ASN A 106 -12.30 15.54 -46.47
N GLY A 107 -11.09 15.01 -46.70
CA GLY A 107 -10.05 15.73 -47.45
C GLY A 107 -9.41 16.92 -46.72
N PHE A 108 -9.54 17.02 -45.40
CA PHE A 108 -8.99 18.13 -44.59
C PHE A 108 -7.51 17.94 -44.20
N GLY A 109 -6.91 16.79 -44.54
CA GLY A 109 -5.51 16.47 -44.22
C GLY A 109 -5.34 15.87 -42.82
N LYS A 110 -4.26 16.20 -42.11
CA LYS A 110 -4.02 15.76 -40.72
C LYS A 110 -4.41 16.86 -39.73
N PRO A 111 -5.17 16.57 -38.66
CA PRO A 111 -5.49 17.57 -37.65
C PRO A 111 -4.22 18.01 -36.90
N HIS A 112 -4.15 19.29 -36.52
CA HIS A 112 -2.97 19.84 -35.84
C HIS A 112 -2.81 19.32 -34.40
N ARG A 113 -3.92 19.04 -33.71
CA ARG A 113 -4.00 18.46 -32.36
C ARG A 113 -5.30 17.65 -32.24
N TYR A 114 -5.40 16.85 -31.20
CA TYR A 114 -6.55 16.05 -30.76
C TYR A 114 -6.98 14.97 -31.76
N GLY A 115 -6.06 14.52 -32.61
CA GLY A 115 -6.35 13.54 -33.65
C GLY A 115 -6.80 12.17 -33.13
N ASP A 116 -6.41 11.81 -31.91
CA ASP A 116 -6.74 10.54 -31.27
C ASP A 116 -8.10 10.56 -30.55
N SER A 117 -8.68 11.75 -30.35
CA SER A 117 -10.04 11.87 -29.80
C SER A 117 -11.08 11.34 -30.79
N PHE A 118 -12.23 10.88 -30.30
CA PHE A 118 -13.29 10.34 -31.16
C PHE A 118 -14.36 11.37 -31.45
N ILE A 119 -14.83 11.41 -32.69
CA ILE A 119 -15.86 12.35 -33.12
C ILE A 119 -17.24 11.89 -32.63
N TYR A 120 -17.96 12.78 -31.97
CA TYR A 120 -19.39 12.62 -31.72
C TYR A 120 -20.17 13.25 -32.87
N LYS A 121 -19.89 14.53 -33.17
CA LYS A 121 -20.54 15.28 -34.24
C LYS A 121 -19.71 16.50 -34.66
N ALA A 122 -19.80 16.88 -35.93
CA ALA A 122 -19.21 18.11 -36.46
C ALA A 122 -20.31 19.09 -36.89
N TYR A 123 -20.13 20.35 -36.54
CA TYR A 123 -21.01 21.45 -36.91
C TYR A 123 -20.26 22.43 -37.82
N ASP A 124 -20.97 22.96 -38.81
CA ASP A 124 -20.48 24.11 -39.55
C ASP A 124 -20.71 25.37 -38.71
N VAL A 125 -19.67 26.16 -38.50
CA VAL A 125 -19.79 27.39 -37.70
C VAL A 125 -20.66 28.43 -38.38
N ASN A 126 -20.84 28.34 -39.70
CA ASN A 126 -21.72 29.23 -40.46
C ASN A 126 -23.18 28.75 -40.51
N ASP A 127 -23.44 27.50 -40.10
CA ASP A 127 -24.77 26.89 -40.06
C ASP A 127 -24.92 26.09 -38.76
N MET A 128 -24.91 26.82 -37.65
CA MET A 128 -25.01 26.23 -36.31
C MET A 128 -26.44 25.74 -36.05
N PRO A 129 -26.60 24.56 -35.45
CA PRO A 129 -27.91 24.04 -35.09
C PRO A 129 -28.60 24.91 -34.04
N ASN A 130 -29.92 24.78 -33.95
CA ASN A 130 -30.69 25.47 -32.93
C ASN A 130 -30.35 25.00 -31.50
N GLU A 131 -30.81 25.77 -30.52
CA GLU A 131 -30.57 25.52 -29.09
C GLU A 131 -30.94 24.11 -28.66
N GLU A 132 -32.09 23.59 -29.11
CA GLU A 132 -32.60 22.28 -28.73
C GLU A 132 -31.64 21.16 -29.15
N ILE A 133 -31.14 21.20 -30.40
CA ILE A 133 -30.22 20.20 -30.92
C ILE A 133 -28.86 20.28 -30.21
N LEU A 134 -28.32 21.50 -30.02
CA LEU A 134 -27.00 21.66 -29.43
C LEU A 134 -26.98 21.24 -27.94
N ASN A 135 -28.03 21.59 -27.20
CA ASN A 135 -28.21 21.14 -25.81
C ASN A 135 -28.37 19.62 -25.77
N LYS A 136 -29.21 19.03 -26.63
CA LYS A 136 -29.42 17.58 -26.69
C LYS A 136 -28.13 16.80 -27.00
N ASP A 137 -27.34 17.28 -27.96
CA ASP A 137 -26.10 16.64 -28.37
C ASP A 137 -25.05 16.69 -27.23
N LEU A 138 -24.87 17.85 -26.60
CA LEU A 138 -23.98 17.98 -25.43
C LEU A 138 -24.47 17.13 -24.24
N ASP A 139 -25.77 17.13 -23.99
CA ASP A 139 -26.37 16.35 -22.93
C ASP A 139 -26.22 14.85 -23.17
N SER A 140 -26.31 14.39 -24.42
CA SER A 140 -26.09 12.99 -24.77
C SER A 140 -24.67 12.53 -24.43
N ILE A 141 -23.65 13.31 -24.82
CA ILE A 141 -22.26 12.98 -24.49
C ILE A 141 -21.96 13.13 -23.00
N ILE A 142 -22.52 14.13 -22.30
CA ILE A 142 -22.36 14.29 -20.84
C ILE A 142 -23.09 13.19 -20.07
N ASN A 143 -24.25 12.74 -20.55
CA ASN A 143 -24.96 11.60 -19.98
C ASN A 143 -24.16 10.31 -20.18
N LYS A 144 -23.59 10.08 -21.37
CA LYS A 144 -22.68 8.94 -21.60
C LYS A 144 -21.40 9.05 -20.76
N TYR A 145 -20.84 10.24 -20.61
CA TYR A 145 -19.71 10.50 -19.71
C TYR A 145 -20.09 10.30 -18.24
N SER A 146 -21.34 10.59 -17.87
CA SER A 146 -21.88 10.30 -16.56
C SER A 146 -22.10 8.81 -16.35
N GLN A 147 -22.46 8.09 -17.40
CA GLN A 147 -22.50 6.63 -17.46
C GLN A 147 -21.09 6.02 -17.46
N LEU A 148 -20.02 6.70 -17.88
CA LEU A 148 -18.66 6.21 -17.59
C LEU A 148 -18.36 6.24 -16.07
N GLY A 149 -19.02 7.12 -15.32
CA GLY A 149 -19.07 7.08 -13.86
C GLY A 149 -19.93 5.91 -13.34
N THR A 150 -21.17 5.76 -13.81
CA THR A 150 -22.10 4.71 -13.35
C THR A 150 -21.95 3.34 -14.03
N THR A 151 -21.08 3.20 -15.02
CA THR A 151 -20.88 1.98 -15.82
C THR A 151 -19.40 1.71 -16.10
N THR A 152 -18.48 2.58 -15.66
CA THR A 152 -17.03 2.31 -15.67
C THR A 152 -16.29 2.78 -14.42
N SER A 153 -16.98 3.23 -13.37
CA SER A 153 -16.34 3.55 -12.07
C SER A 153 -17.18 3.23 -10.83
N GLU A 154 -18.48 2.95 -10.94
CA GLU A 154 -19.33 2.65 -9.76
C GLU A 154 -20.16 1.34 -9.86
N ALA A 155 -20.35 0.75 -11.04
CA ALA A 155 -21.11 -0.52 -11.19
C ALA A 155 -20.24 -1.79 -11.34
N LEU A 156 -18.92 -1.67 -11.41
CA LEU A 156 -17.98 -2.81 -11.30
C LEU A 156 -17.33 -2.93 -9.91
N LEU A 157 -17.58 -1.97 -9.00
CA LEU A 157 -17.02 -1.96 -7.65
C LEU A 157 -17.97 -2.43 -6.55
N ILE A 158 -19.13 -3.01 -6.86
CA ILE A 158 -19.87 -3.86 -5.92
C ILE A 158 -20.61 -4.93 -6.76
N LYS A 159 -20.15 -6.17 -6.91
CA LYS A 159 -20.28 -7.27 -5.94
C LYS A 159 -19.40 -8.48 -6.32
N THR A 160 -18.09 -8.28 -6.44
CA THR A 160 -17.17 -9.32 -5.94
C THR A 160 -15.89 -8.64 -5.50
N PRO A 161 -15.52 -8.68 -4.20
CA PRO A 161 -14.17 -8.30 -3.81
C PRO A 161 -13.20 -9.14 -4.66
N LEU A 162 -12.31 -8.49 -5.41
CA LEU A 162 -11.28 -9.21 -6.14
C LEU A 162 -10.41 -9.90 -5.10
N LYS A 163 -10.24 -11.21 -5.27
CA LYS A 163 -9.38 -12.00 -4.39
C LYS A 163 -7.99 -11.37 -4.39
N LEU A 164 -7.42 -11.17 -3.21
CA LEU A 164 -6.08 -10.61 -3.06
C LEU A 164 -5.08 -11.44 -3.86
N ASN A 165 -4.36 -10.77 -4.77
CA ASN A 165 -3.37 -11.40 -5.62
C ASN A 165 -1.99 -10.77 -5.40
N ILE A 166 -1.19 -11.43 -4.57
CA ILE A 166 0.16 -10.99 -4.22
C ILE A 166 1.11 -10.90 -5.44
N LYS A 167 0.83 -11.64 -6.53
CA LYS A 167 1.63 -11.58 -7.76
C LYS A 167 1.47 -10.25 -8.49
N LEU A 168 0.28 -9.63 -8.39
CA LEU A 168 0.04 -8.30 -8.95
C LEU A 168 0.84 -7.25 -8.19
N PHE A 169 0.84 -7.32 -6.86
CA PHE A 169 1.68 -6.45 -6.04
C PHE A 169 3.18 -6.63 -6.36
N HIS A 170 3.67 -7.87 -6.45
CA HIS A 170 5.05 -8.14 -6.86
C HIS A 170 5.39 -7.53 -8.24
N LYS A 171 4.46 -7.62 -9.21
CA LYS A 171 4.64 -7.00 -10.54
C LYS A 171 4.69 -5.46 -10.44
N SER A 172 3.81 -4.86 -9.65
CA SER A 172 3.79 -3.41 -9.40
C SER A 172 5.08 -2.93 -8.71
N CYS A 173 5.62 -3.68 -7.75
CA CYS A 173 6.93 -3.40 -7.16
C CYS A 173 8.03 -3.39 -8.23
N LYS A 174 8.09 -4.45 -9.05
CA LYS A 174 9.11 -4.58 -10.09
C LYS A 174 9.03 -3.48 -11.15
N SER A 175 7.82 -3.06 -11.55
CA SER A 175 7.64 -1.93 -12.48
C SER A 175 8.03 -0.59 -11.86
N SER A 176 7.92 -0.47 -10.53
CA SER A 176 8.30 0.73 -9.78
C SER A 176 9.79 0.78 -9.42
N GLY A 177 10.61 -0.16 -9.90
CA GLY A 177 12.03 -0.25 -9.57
C GLY A 177 12.34 -0.92 -8.23
N LEU A 178 11.34 -1.50 -7.55
CA LEU A 178 11.51 -2.22 -6.30
C LEU A 178 11.63 -3.73 -6.58
N ASN A 179 12.84 -4.28 -6.38
CA ASN A 179 13.10 -5.71 -6.60
C ASN A 179 13.08 -6.47 -5.26
N TYR A 180 11.94 -7.06 -4.91
CA TYR A 180 11.80 -7.91 -3.73
C TYR A 180 11.57 -9.35 -4.14
N LYS A 181 12.19 -10.30 -3.42
CA LYS A 181 11.94 -11.73 -3.63
C LYS A 181 10.45 -12.04 -3.39
N PRO A 182 9.81 -12.87 -4.23
CA PRO A 182 8.40 -13.25 -4.04
C PRO A 182 8.12 -13.79 -2.64
N GLU A 183 9.03 -14.59 -2.08
CA GLU A 183 8.90 -15.17 -0.75
C GLU A 183 8.85 -14.12 0.36
N LEU A 184 9.60 -13.02 0.22
CA LEU A 184 9.58 -11.90 1.17
C LEU A 184 8.22 -11.19 1.13
N ILE A 185 7.67 -10.94 -0.07
CA ILE A 185 6.34 -10.35 -0.24
C ILE A 185 5.26 -11.24 0.37
N THR A 186 5.29 -12.54 0.08
CA THR A 186 4.32 -13.50 0.63
C THR A 186 4.38 -13.49 2.16
N ARG A 187 5.58 -13.56 2.75
CA ARG A 187 5.79 -13.50 4.20
C ARG A 187 5.28 -12.20 4.80
N PHE A 188 5.54 -11.07 4.16
CA PHE A 188 5.11 -9.75 4.61
C PHE A 188 3.59 -9.63 4.66
N ILE A 189 2.90 -9.94 3.57
CA ILE A 189 1.44 -9.85 3.49
C ILE A 189 0.79 -10.89 4.42
N ALA A 190 1.31 -12.11 4.49
CA ALA A 190 0.82 -13.13 5.42
C ALA A 190 0.97 -12.71 6.89
N SER A 191 2.08 -12.05 7.23
CA SER A 191 2.34 -11.57 8.59
C SER A 191 1.36 -10.47 8.99
N LEU A 192 1.06 -9.52 8.09
CA LEU A 192 0.05 -8.49 8.30
C LEU A 192 -1.36 -9.08 8.45
N ALA A 193 -1.72 -10.04 7.60
CA ALA A 193 -3.00 -10.75 7.68
C ALA A 193 -3.12 -11.59 8.96
N THR A 194 -2.00 -12.10 9.48
CA THR A 194 -1.97 -12.86 10.73
C THR A 194 -2.23 -11.95 11.91
N LYS A 195 -1.48 -10.85 12.01
CA LYS A 195 -1.52 -9.94 13.13
C LYS A 195 -1.26 -8.51 12.65
N PRO A 196 -2.04 -7.51 13.09
CA PRO A 196 -1.91 -6.13 12.63
C PRO A 196 -0.69 -5.40 13.20
N PHE A 197 0.39 -6.11 13.54
CA PHE A 197 1.64 -5.53 13.98
C PHE A 197 2.83 -6.36 13.46
N VAL A 198 3.60 -5.77 12.56
CA VAL A 198 4.76 -6.39 11.90
C VAL A 198 6.00 -5.53 12.12
N LEU A 199 7.11 -6.16 12.45
CA LEU A 199 8.43 -5.52 12.54
C LEU A 199 9.30 -5.97 11.37
N LEU A 200 9.87 -5.02 10.65
CA LEU A 200 10.81 -5.25 9.57
C LEU A 200 12.21 -4.90 10.08
N SER A 201 13.07 -5.89 10.24
CA SER A 201 14.42 -5.73 10.79
C SER A 201 15.48 -6.01 9.75
N GLY A 202 16.53 -5.20 9.67
CA GLY A 202 17.61 -5.40 8.70
C GLY A 202 18.55 -4.22 8.64
N LEU A 203 19.59 -4.32 7.81
CA LEU A 203 20.56 -3.22 7.60
C LEU A 203 19.86 -1.95 7.09
N SER A 204 20.42 -0.79 7.43
CA SER A 204 20.00 0.46 6.81
C SER A 204 20.10 0.37 5.28
N GLY A 205 19.16 1.00 4.57
CA GLY A 205 19.11 0.96 3.10
C GLY A 205 18.61 -0.35 2.46
N SER A 206 18.23 -1.37 3.23
CA SER A 206 17.72 -2.65 2.70
C SER A 206 16.28 -2.61 2.12
N GLY A 207 15.64 -1.43 2.07
CA GLY A 207 14.31 -1.25 1.46
C GLY A 207 13.11 -1.61 2.35
N LYS A 208 13.28 -1.69 3.68
CA LYS A 208 12.22 -2.02 4.67
C LYS A 208 11.04 -1.05 4.60
N THR A 209 11.32 0.24 4.78
CA THR A 209 10.33 1.33 4.75
C THR A 209 9.67 1.43 3.38
N LYS A 210 10.43 1.16 2.31
CA LYS A 210 9.93 1.17 0.93
C LYS A 210 8.95 0.02 0.66
N LEU A 211 9.15 -1.17 1.21
CA LEU A 211 8.17 -2.26 1.07
C LEU A 211 6.87 -1.91 1.79
N ALA A 212 6.98 -1.40 3.02
CA ALA A 212 5.83 -0.97 3.81
C ALA A 212 5.01 0.11 3.09
N GLN A 213 5.69 1.17 2.62
CA GLN A 213 5.10 2.26 1.84
C GLN A 213 4.46 1.73 0.56
N ALA A 214 5.18 0.92 -0.21
CA ALA A 214 4.69 0.40 -1.49
C ALA A 214 3.41 -0.42 -1.33
N PHE A 215 3.34 -1.29 -0.31
CA PHE A 215 2.15 -2.09 -0.07
C PHE A 215 0.97 -1.25 0.40
N ALA A 216 1.19 -0.33 1.35
CA ALA A 216 0.15 0.58 1.82
C ALA A 216 -0.44 1.41 0.67
N GLN A 217 0.43 2.07 -0.10
CA GLN A 217 0.02 2.85 -1.27
C GLN A 217 -0.69 2.02 -2.35
N TRP A 218 -0.29 0.76 -2.53
CA TRP A 218 -0.90 -0.15 -3.49
C TRP A 218 -2.30 -0.61 -3.11
N ILE A 219 -2.51 -0.99 -1.85
CA ILE A 219 -3.78 -1.58 -1.40
C ILE A 219 -4.79 -0.52 -0.92
N SER A 220 -4.36 0.70 -0.61
CA SER A 220 -5.24 1.82 -0.24
C SER A 220 -6.04 2.36 -1.44
N GLU A 221 -7.14 3.05 -1.16
CA GLU A 221 -7.96 3.77 -2.15
C GLU A 221 -7.50 5.23 -2.32
N ASP A 222 -6.94 5.82 -1.27
CA ASP A 222 -6.38 7.17 -1.27
C ASP A 222 -5.22 7.35 -0.26
N ASN A 223 -4.62 8.53 -0.23
CA ASN A 223 -3.47 8.85 0.63
C ASN A 223 -3.81 9.07 2.11
N THR A 224 -5.09 9.12 2.49
CA THR A 224 -5.51 9.28 3.90
C THR A 224 -5.44 7.96 4.67
N GLN A 225 -5.31 6.83 3.96
CA GLN A 225 -5.28 5.49 4.52
C GLN A 225 -3.92 5.02 5.03
N TYR A 226 -2.86 5.80 4.84
CA TYR A 226 -1.58 5.45 5.45
C TYR A 226 -0.81 6.68 5.91
N CYS A 227 -0.02 6.50 6.95
CA CYS A 227 0.89 7.51 7.45
C CYS A 227 2.26 6.90 7.74
N ILE A 228 3.31 7.58 7.31
CA ILE A 228 4.70 7.25 7.64
C ILE A 228 5.19 8.24 8.68
N VAL A 229 5.61 7.72 9.82
CA VAL A 229 6.02 8.50 10.99
C VAL A 229 7.46 8.11 11.35
N PRO A 230 8.44 9.00 11.08
CA PRO A 230 9.79 8.84 11.60
C PRO A 230 9.76 8.98 13.12
N VAL A 231 10.27 7.96 13.83
CA VAL A 231 10.32 7.98 15.29
C VAL A 231 11.48 8.86 15.74
N GLY A 232 11.22 9.81 16.64
CA GLY A 232 12.26 10.65 17.25
C GLY A 232 13.03 9.91 18.34
N ALA A 233 14.30 10.28 18.57
CA ALA A 233 15.15 9.70 19.60
C ALA A 233 14.77 10.10 21.05
N ASP A 234 13.93 11.13 21.20
CA ASP A 234 13.48 11.70 22.47
C ASP A 234 12.05 11.26 22.86
N TRP A 235 11.47 10.30 22.13
CA TRP A 235 10.12 9.83 22.37
C TRP A 235 10.04 8.99 23.65
N THR A 236 9.50 9.59 24.70
CA THR A 236 9.44 8.99 26.03
C THR A 236 8.03 8.71 26.54
N ASN A 237 7.00 9.18 25.84
CA ASN A 237 5.59 9.04 26.21
C ASN A 237 4.71 8.85 24.97
N ARG A 238 3.40 8.70 25.14
CA ARG A 238 2.43 8.44 24.06
C ARG A 238 2.08 9.66 23.19
N GLU A 239 2.45 10.86 23.61
CA GLU A 239 2.03 12.12 23.00
C GLU A 239 2.45 12.28 21.53
N PRO A 240 3.64 11.82 21.09
CA PRO A 240 4.00 11.89 19.68
C PRO A 240 3.06 11.12 18.75
N LEU A 241 2.34 10.11 19.25
CA LEU A 241 1.39 9.33 18.44
C LEU A 241 -0.07 9.69 18.72
N LEU A 242 -0.39 10.07 19.95
CA LEU A 242 -1.77 10.25 20.41
C LEU A 242 -2.12 11.69 20.76
N GLY A 243 -1.15 12.60 20.87
CA GLY A 243 -1.39 13.96 21.33
C GLY A 243 -1.74 14.04 22.82
N TYR A 244 -2.22 15.21 23.24
CA TYR A 244 -2.58 15.50 24.64
C TYR A 244 -3.61 16.64 24.75
N VAL A 245 -4.24 16.76 25.91
CA VAL A 245 -5.15 17.88 26.23
C VAL A 245 -4.31 19.10 26.61
N ASN A 246 -4.62 20.27 26.05
CA ASN A 246 -3.95 21.50 26.45
C ASN A 246 -4.26 21.83 27.91
N ALA A 247 -3.22 21.91 28.75
CA ALA A 247 -3.37 22.18 30.18
C ALA A 247 -3.88 23.61 30.48
N LEU A 248 -3.65 24.56 29.56
CA LEU A 248 -4.11 25.96 29.70
C LEU A 248 -5.53 26.16 29.18
N ASN A 249 -5.94 25.36 28.18
CA ASN A 249 -7.28 25.36 27.61
C ASN A 249 -7.84 23.94 27.57
N ASN A 250 -8.58 23.56 28.61
CA ASN A 250 -9.13 22.21 28.74
C ASN A 250 -10.13 21.84 27.64
N GLU A 251 -10.59 22.75 26.78
CA GLU A 251 -11.44 22.41 25.64
C GLU A 251 -10.63 22.02 24.39
N GLU A 252 -9.33 22.29 24.40
CA GLU A 252 -8.44 22.07 23.26
C GLU A 252 -7.67 20.75 23.38
N TYR A 253 -7.68 19.98 22.29
CA TYR A 253 -6.82 18.82 22.11
C TYR A 253 -5.71 19.16 21.11
N ILE A 254 -4.46 18.89 21.49
CA ILE A 254 -3.29 19.10 20.65
C ILE A 254 -3.01 17.81 19.88
N PHE A 255 -3.20 17.87 18.57
CA PHE A 255 -2.89 16.76 17.68
C PHE A 255 -1.39 16.62 17.46
N PRO A 256 -0.87 15.39 17.29
CA PRO A 256 0.48 15.19 16.81
C PRO A 256 0.58 15.64 15.34
N GLU A 257 1.66 16.34 15.00
CA GLU A 257 1.87 16.88 13.64
C GLU A 257 2.04 15.81 12.56
N ASN A 258 2.40 14.58 12.97
CA ASN A 258 2.64 13.47 12.06
C ASN A 258 1.36 12.79 11.52
N GLY A 259 0.16 13.15 12.01
CA GLY A 259 -1.09 12.59 11.50
C GLY A 259 -1.44 11.17 11.95
N ALA A 260 -0.68 10.58 12.89
CA ALA A 260 -0.98 9.25 13.43
C ALA A 260 -2.37 9.20 14.10
N LEU A 261 -2.74 10.23 14.87
CA LEU A 261 -4.06 10.29 15.49
C LEU A 261 -5.19 10.47 14.46
N GLN A 262 -4.99 11.33 13.44
CA GLN A 262 -5.96 11.48 12.35
C GLN A 262 -6.22 10.15 11.65
N LEU A 263 -5.16 9.38 11.35
CA LEU A 263 -5.27 8.05 10.76
C LEU A 263 -6.15 7.11 11.62
N LEU A 264 -5.95 7.12 12.95
CA LEU A 264 -6.75 6.31 13.88
C LEU A 264 -8.23 6.72 13.92
N ILE A 265 -8.51 8.01 13.86
CA ILE A 265 -9.88 8.55 13.83
C ILE A 265 -10.56 8.15 12.52
N GLU A 266 -9.89 8.32 11.38
CA GLU A 266 -10.43 7.94 10.06
C GLU A 266 -10.69 6.43 9.96
N ALA A 267 -9.78 5.60 10.47
CA ALA A 267 -9.92 4.14 10.48
C ALA A 267 -11.12 3.65 11.31
N ASN A 268 -11.53 4.42 12.32
CA ASN A 268 -12.66 4.10 13.20
C ASN A 268 -14.03 4.49 12.63
N LYS A 269 -14.09 5.23 11.52
CA LYS A 269 -15.38 5.61 10.90
C LYS A 269 -16.09 4.39 10.30
N GLU A 270 -17.42 4.35 10.42
CA GLU A 270 -18.21 3.20 9.94
C GLU A 270 -18.07 2.98 8.43
N GLU A 271 -18.00 4.04 7.63
CA GLU A 271 -17.78 3.98 6.19
C GLU A 271 -16.42 3.37 5.79
N ASN A 272 -15.45 3.35 6.71
CA ASN A 272 -14.06 2.96 6.46
C ASN A 272 -13.72 1.55 6.98
N ILE A 273 -14.65 0.85 7.65
CA ILE A 273 -14.40 -0.46 8.28
C ILE A 273 -13.86 -1.53 7.31
N ASN A 274 -14.16 -1.40 6.01
CA ASN A 274 -13.72 -2.31 4.94
C ASN A 274 -12.52 -1.78 4.13
N LYS A 275 -11.87 -0.71 4.58
CA LYS A 275 -10.70 -0.10 3.95
C LYS A 275 -9.47 -0.29 4.84
N PRO A 276 -8.33 -0.80 4.34
CA PRO A 276 -7.17 -1.05 5.19
C PRO A 276 -6.44 0.27 5.48
N TYR A 277 -6.03 0.47 6.73
CA TYR A 277 -5.26 1.63 7.19
C TYR A 277 -3.89 1.20 7.70
N PHE A 278 -2.85 1.98 7.41
CA PHE A 278 -1.46 1.62 7.72
C PHE A 278 -0.74 2.71 8.51
N LEU A 279 -0.27 2.38 9.71
CA LEU A 279 0.66 3.22 10.47
C LEU A 279 2.07 2.64 10.33
N ILE A 280 2.93 3.34 9.59
CA ILE A 280 4.31 2.93 9.35
C ILE A 280 5.22 3.75 10.28
N LEU A 281 5.85 3.09 11.25
CA LEU A 281 6.80 3.69 12.18
C LEU A 281 8.21 3.44 11.66
N ASP A 282 8.84 4.49 11.13
CA ASP A 282 10.20 4.39 10.59
C ASP A 282 11.24 4.53 11.71
N GLU A 283 12.24 3.66 11.72
CA GLU A 283 13.26 3.56 12.77
C GLU A 283 12.64 3.44 14.17
N MET A 284 11.69 2.52 14.30
CA MET A 284 10.90 2.30 15.50
C MET A 284 11.78 2.10 16.76
N ASN A 285 12.97 1.53 16.61
CA ASN A 285 13.91 1.28 17.70
C ASN A 285 14.86 2.45 18.03
N LEU A 286 14.66 3.63 17.44
CA LEU A 286 15.41 4.84 17.81
C LEU A 286 15.05 5.34 19.22
N SER A 287 13.86 5.00 19.71
CA SER A 287 13.39 5.25 21.07
C SER A 287 12.92 3.98 21.75
N HIS A 288 12.76 4.03 23.08
CA HIS A 288 12.20 2.92 23.84
C HIS A 288 10.72 2.67 23.47
N VAL A 289 10.50 1.72 22.56
CA VAL A 289 9.17 1.38 22.00
C VAL A 289 8.11 1.14 23.05
N GLU A 290 8.47 0.47 24.14
CA GLU A 290 7.54 0.16 25.22
C GLU A 290 7.03 1.40 26.00
N ARG A 291 7.63 2.57 25.81
CA ARG A 291 7.19 3.82 26.44
C ARG A 291 6.18 4.55 25.57
N TYR A 292 6.57 4.94 24.36
CA TYR A 292 5.70 5.73 23.49
C TYR A 292 4.60 4.90 22.83
N PHE A 293 4.80 3.59 22.71
CA PHE A 293 3.85 2.66 22.09
C PHE A 293 3.04 1.86 23.13
N ALA A 294 3.12 2.23 24.41
CA ALA A 294 2.52 1.48 25.52
C ALA A 294 1.01 1.25 25.35
N ASP A 295 0.25 2.29 25.03
CA ASP A 295 -1.21 2.19 24.86
C ASP A 295 -1.58 1.22 23.72
N PHE A 296 -0.85 1.25 22.60
CA PHE A 296 -1.03 0.34 21.47
C PHE A 296 -0.75 -1.12 21.87
N LEU A 297 0.34 -1.36 22.61
CA LEU A 297 0.68 -2.71 23.09
C LEU A 297 -0.37 -3.25 24.09
N SER A 298 -0.97 -2.35 24.88
CA SER A 298 -2.01 -2.68 25.85
C SER A 298 -3.35 -3.02 25.17
N ILE A 299 -3.84 -2.14 24.29
CA ILE A 299 -5.15 -2.31 23.64
C ILE A 299 -5.20 -3.53 22.71
N MET A 300 -4.08 -3.86 22.06
CA MET A 300 -3.95 -5.09 21.27
C MET A 300 -4.15 -6.37 22.10
N GLU A 301 -3.97 -6.31 23.42
CA GLU A 301 -4.18 -7.45 24.33
C GLU A 301 -5.57 -7.46 24.97
N SER A 302 -5.99 -6.34 25.55
CA SER A 302 -7.21 -6.30 26.37
C SER A 302 -8.48 -6.11 25.55
N LYS A 303 -8.37 -5.63 24.30
CA LYS A 303 -9.50 -5.15 23.49
C LYS A 303 -10.31 -4.04 24.17
N ASP A 304 -9.68 -3.31 25.10
CA ASP A 304 -10.26 -2.10 25.69
C ASP A 304 -10.31 -0.97 24.67
N LYS A 305 -10.73 0.22 25.13
CA LYS A 305 -10.72 1.45 24.34
C LYS A 305 -9.49 2.29 24.64
N LEU A 306 -8.95 2.91 23.60
CA LEU A 306 -7.86 3.86 23.68
C LEU A 306 -8.39 5.18 24.26
N ARG A 307 -8.06 5.49 25.51
CA ARG A 307 -8.53 6.72 26.18
C ARG A 307 -7.65 7.90 25.80
N LEU A 308 -8.24 8.87 25.09
CA LEU A 308 -7.58 10.10 24.64
C LEU A 308 -7.75 11.24 25.64
N HIS A 309 -8.96 11.43 26.18
CA HIS A 309 -9.24 12.42 27.22
C HIS A 309 -10.44 12.02 28.10
N SER A 310 -10.62 12.73 29.22
CA SER A 310 -11.61 12.38 30.26
C SER A 310 -13.01 12.96 30.06
N THR A 311 -13.19 13.96 29.19
CA THR A 311 -14.52 14.57 28.93
C THR A 311 -15.38 13.67 28.06
N GLU A 312 -16.69 13.63 28.30
CA GLU A 312 -17.64 12.83 27.51
C GLU A 312 -17.89 13.41 26.10
N THR A 313 -17.70 14.72 25.93
CA THR A 313 -17.83 15.44 24.66
C THR A 313 -16.51 15.51 23.89
N TYR A 314 -16.62 15.66 22.56
CA TYR A 314 -15.47 15.85 21.67
C TYR A 314 -14.68 17.12 22.02
N LYS A 315 -13.35 17.05 21.93
CA LYS A 315 -12.45 18.21 21.97
C LYS A 315 -11.81 18.40 20.61
N ASN A 316 -12.11 19.49 19.90
CA ASN A 316 -11.63 19.74 18.53
C ASN A 316 -11.81 18.52 17.58
N ASN A 317 -13.00 17.91 17.56
CA ASN A 317 -13.31 16.69 16.80
C ASN A 317 -12.52 15.43 17.20
N VAL A 318 -11.81 15.44 18.33
CA VAL A 318 -11.24 14.25 18.95
C VAL A 318 -12.26 13.63 19.90
N PRO A 319 -12.59 12.33 19.78
CA PRO A 319 -13.44 11.65 20.73
C PRO A 319 -12.68 11.33 22.03
N SER A 320 -13.42 11.12 23.12
CA SER A 320 -12.83 10.78 24.43
C SER A 320 -12.07 9.47 24.43
N GLN A 321 -12.54 8.53 23.63
CA GLN A 321 -11.97 7.21 23.47
C GLN A 321 -12.16 6.69 22.05
N LEU A 322 -11.22 5.86 21.59
CA LEU A 322 -11.30 5.15 20.31
C LEU A 322 -11.29 3.65 20.54
N ASP A 323 -12.09 2.92 19.76
CA ASP A 323 -11.96 1.47 19.68
C ASP A 323 -10.72 1.10 18.85
N TRP A 324 -10.18 -0.11 19.04
CA TRP A 324 -9.10 -0.60 18.18
C TRP A 324 -9.64 -0.89 16.77
N PRO A 325 -9.22 -0.16 15.73
CA PRO A 325 -9.72 -0.42 14.38
C PRO A 325 -9.21 -1.77 13.89
N LYS A 326 -10.13 -2.67 13.49
CA LYS A 326 -9.77 -4.01 12.98
C LYS A 326 -9.09 -3.97 11.61
N ASN A 327 -9.21 -2.83 10.92
CA ASN A 327 -8.63 -2.50 9.64
C ASN A 327 -7.32 -1.71 9.75
N LEU A 328 -6.83 -1.42 10.96
CA LEU A 328 -5.53 -0.79 11.17
C LEU A 328 -4.41 -1.83 11.23
N PHE A 329 -3.33 -1.58 10.49
CA PHE A 329 -2.12 -2.39 10.48
C PHE A 329 -0.91 -1.51 10.80
N ILE A 330 -0.10 -1.92 11.76
CA ILE A 330 1.13 -1.22 12.13
C ILE A 330 2.35 -1.96 11.59
N ILE A 331 3.25 -1.20 10.97
CA ILE A 331 4.52 -1.70 10.46
C ILE A 331 5.63 -0.87 11.09
N GLY A 332 6.47 -1.49 11.92
CA GLY A 332 7.67 -0.86 12.44
C GLY A 332 8.90 -1.27 11.64
N THR A 333 9.73 -0.33 11.21
CA THR A 333 11.04 -0.63 10.62
C THR A 333 12.12 -0.51 11.69
N VAL A 334 13.14 -1.34 11.59
CA VAL A 334 14.16 -1.53 12.62
C VAL A 334 15.52 -1.58 11.95
N ASN A 335 16.42 -0.71 12.37
CA ASN A 335 17.82 -0.77 11.99
C ASN A 335 18.58 -1.58 13.04
N ILE A 336 19.39 -2.55 12.61
CA ILE A 336 20.13 -3.44 13.50
C ILE A 336 21.46 -2.79 13.98
N ASP A 337 21.75 -1.57 13.53
CA ASP A 337 23.02 -0.88 13.77
C ASP A 337 23.18 -0.44 15.24
N GLU A 338 24.44 -0.27 15.68
CA GLU A 338 24.88 -0.14 17.10
C GLU A 338 24.19 0.96 17.93
N THR A 339 23.49 1.91 17.31
CA THR A 339 22.93 3.10 17.96
C THR A 339 21.44 3.01 18.30
N THR A 340 20.90 1.80 18.52
CA THR A 340 19.45 1.60 18.71
C THR A 340 19.09 0.77 19.94
N TYR A 341 17.85 0.92 20.41
CA TYR A 341 17.35 0.19 21.58
C TYR A 341 16.88 -1.22 21.21
N MET A 342 17.29 -2.22 22.00
CA MET A 342 16.72 -3.56 21.89
C MET A 342 15.22 -3.57 22.24
N PHE A 343 14.44 -4.35 21.49
CA PHE A 343 13.04 -4.59 21.83
C PHE A 343 12.91 -5.44 23.09
N SER A 344 11.98 -5.06 23.95
CA SER A 344 11.61 -5.93 25.06
C SER A 344 10.83 -7.15 24.55
N PRO A 345 10.86 -8.28 25.29
CA PRO A 345 10.07 -9.47 24.97
C PRO A 345 8.57 -9.16 24.79
N LYS A 346 8.07 -8.11 25.46
CA LYS A 346 6.70 -7.61 25.32
C LYS A 346 6.39 -7.17 23.89
N VAL A 347 7.29 -6.45 23.24
CA VAL A 347 7.09 -5.97 21.86
C VAL A 347 7.20 -7.15 20.89
N LEU A 348 8.24 -7.98 21.04
CA LEU A 348 8.47 -9.13 20.16
C LEU A 348 7.37 -10.19 20.24
N ASP A 349 6.77 -10.42 21.41
CA ASP A 349 5.61 -11.31 21.54
C ASP A 349 4.39 -10.77 20.78
N ARG A 350 4.26 -9.44 20.72
CA ARG A 350 3.13 -8.75 20.09
C ARG A 350 3.29 -8.56 18.58
N ALA A 351 4.47 -8.75 18.01
CA ALA A 351 4.72 -8.57 16.58
C ALA A 351 5.01 -9.89 15.83
N ASN A 352 4.85 -9.86 14.51
CA ASN A 352 5.57 -10.75 13.60
C ASN A 352 6.86 -10.07 13.17
N VAL A 353 8.01 -10.74 13.29
CA VAL A 353 9.29 -10.14 12.93
C VAL A 353 9.78 -10.72 11.61
N ILE A 354 10.02 -9.87 10.62
CA ILE A 354 10.57 -10.23 9.31
C ILE A 354 11.95 -9.63 9.19
N GLU A 355 12.94 -10.49 9.04
CA GLU A 355 14.30 -10.06 8.77
C GLU A 355 14.51 -9.85 7.26
N PHE A 356 14.97 -8.65 6.90
CA PHE A 356 15.39 -8.24 5.58
C PHE A 356 16.87 -8.51 5.42
N ARG A 357 17.19 -9.26 4.37
CA ARG A 357 18.56 -9.51 3.94
C ARG A 357 18.68 -9.14 2.48
N VAL A 358 19.82 -8.57 2.16
CA VAL A 358 20.22 -8.28 0.80
C VAL A 358 21.32 -9.28 0.49
N ASP A 359 21.04 -10.23 -0.39
CA ASP A 359 22.03 -11.22 -0.80
C ASP A 359 22.86 -10.67 -1.96
N LYS A 360 23.97 -11.34 -2.27
CA LYS A 360 24.88 -10.96 -3.36
C LYS A 360 24.12 -10.73 -4.68
N ASP A 361 23.21 -11.65 -5.03
CA ASP A 361 22.44 -11.59 -6.27
C ASP A 361 21.54 -10.34 -6.32
N ASP A 362 20.98 -9.95 -5.17
CA ASP A 362 20.11 -8.76 -5.07
C ASP A 362 20.92 -7.47 -5.34
N ILE A 363 22.14 -7.39 -4.80
CA ILE A 363 23.07 -6.27 -5.05
C ILE A 363 23.55 -6.29 -6.50
N GLU A 364 23.92 -7.44 -7.04
CA GLU A 364 24.38 -7.55 -8.42
C GLU A 364 23.31 -7.08 -9.42
N ASP A 365 22.06 -7.51 -9.23
CA ASP A 365 20.94 -7.10 -10.07
C ASP A 365 20.64 -5.59 -9.96
N PHE A 366 20.73 -5.05 -8.74
CA PHE A 366 20.58 -3.62 -8.51
C PHE A 366 21.68 -2.80 -9.21
N LEU A 367 22.95 -3.23 -9.10
CA LEU A 367 24.09 -2.54 -9.72
C LEU A 367 24.07 -2.62 -11.26
N LYS A 368 23.53 -3.71 -11.85
CA LYS A 368 23.41 -3.86 -13.31
C LYS A 368 22.37 -2.92 -13.91
N THR A 369 21.31 -2.59 -13.18
CA THR A 369 20.21 -1.76 -13.66
C THR A 369 19.69 -0.81 -12.57
N PRO A 370 20.43 0.28 -12.26
CA PRO A 370 19.92 1.29 -11.34
C PRO A 370 18.74 1.98 -12.01
N LYS A 371 17.53 1.67 -11.53
CA LYS A 371 16.29 2.36 -11.93
C LYS A 371 15.91 3.36 -10.84
N GLU A 372 15.51 4.56 -11.25
CA GLU A 372 14.84 5.46 -10.34
C GLU A 372 13.54 4.82 -9.85
N ILE A 373 13.26 4.96 -8.56
CA ILE A 373 12.05 4.40 -7.96
C ILE A 373 10.88 5.30 -8.34
N ASP A 374 9.93 4.76 -9.09
CA ASP A 374 8.71 5.46 -9.50
C ASP A 374 7.48 4.83 -8.83
N PHE A 375 6.97 5.51 -7.80
CA PHE A 375 5.79 5.09 -7.05
C PHE A 375 4.47 5.32 -7.79
N SER A 376 4.46 5.97 -8.96
CA SER A 376 3.22 6.23 -9.71
C SER A 376 2.47 4.95 -10.06
N ASN A 377 3.20 3.87 -10.40
CA ASN A 377 2.66 2.55 -10.72
C ASN A 377 2.07 1.79 -9.51
N LEU A 378 2.28 2.31 -8.30
CA LEU A 378 1.72 1.75 -7.08
C LEU A 378 0.42 2.44 -6.67
N ASN A 379 0.15 3.67 -7.13
CA ASN A 379 -1.02 4.44 -6.71
C ASN A 379 -2.32 3.63 -6.83
N PHE A 380 -2.81 3.14 -5.69
CA PHE A 380 -4.14 2.54 -5.49
C PHE A 380 -4.46 1.38 -6.46
N SER A 381 -3.44 0.79 -7.08
CA SER A 381 -3.61 -0.21 -8.15
C SER A 381 -4.16 -1.54 -7.63
N GLY A 382 -4.06 -1.78 -6.34
CA GLY A 382 -4.65 -2.90 -5.61
C GLY A 382 -5.87 -2.53 -4.76
N ALA A 383 -6.38 -1.29 -4.83
CA ALA A 383 -7.48 -0.79 -3.99
C ALA A 383 -8.70 -1.74 -3.92
N SER A 384 -9.07 -2.32 -5.06
CA SER A 384 -10.20 -3.27 -5.17
C SER A 384 -10.00 -4.59 -4.39
N MET A 385 -8.78 -4.88 -3.94
CA MET A 385 -8.43 -6.05 -3.12
C MET A 385 -8.38 -5.73 -1.62
N GLY A 386 -8.48 -4.46 -1.22
CA GLY A 386 -8.40 -4.05 0.19
C GLY A 386 -9.44 -4.72 1.08
N LYS A 387 -10.68 -4.84 0.60
CA LYS A 387 -11.75 -5.55 1.31
C LYS A 387 -11.45 -7.04 1.50
N ASP A 388 -10.89 -7.70 0.50
CA ASP A 388 -10.50 -9.11 0.61
C ASP A 388 -9.33 -9.28 1.59
N PHE A 389 -8.35 -8.37 1.56
CA PHE A 389 -7.26 -8.35 2.53
C PHE A 389 -7.76 -8.24 3.98
N ILE A 390 -8.75 -7.38 4.27
CA ILE A 390 -9.37 -7.29 5.61
C ILE A 390 -10.15 -8.55 5.95
N LYS A 391 -10.84 -9.16 4.97
CA LYS A 391 -11.54 -10.43 5.18
C LYS A 391 -10.56 -11.54 5.56
N ILE A 392 -9.43 -11.64 4.84
CA ILE A 392 -8.35 -12.58 5.12
C ILE A 392 -7.77 -12.32 6.53
N SER A 393 -7.53 -11.05 6.89
CA SER A 393 -6.94 -10.70 8.19
C SER A 393 -7.88 -10.95 9.37
N SER A 394 -9.18 -10.75 9.14
CA SER A 394 -10.25 -10.95 10.13
C SER A 394 -10.70 -12.41 10.24
N ASN A 395 -10.28 -13.27 9.30
CA ASN A 395 -10.68 -14.67 9.31
C ASN A 395 -10.13 -15.37 10.56
N LYS A 396 -11.06 -15.88 11.38
CA LYS A 396 -10.79 -16.69 12.57
C LYS A 396 -11.13 -18.16 12.37
N GLU A 397 -11.84 -18.48 11.29
CA GLU A 397 -12.20 -19.83 10.94
C GLU A 397 -11.00 -20.46 10.24
N PHE A 398 -10.42 -21.42 10.94
CA PHE A 398 -9.41 -22.28 10.38
C PHE A 398 -10.15 -23.31 9.54
N GLU A 399 -10.01 -23.27 8.21
CA GLU A 399 -10.29 -24.47 7.41
C GLU A 399 -9.51 -25.63 8.03
N THR A 400 -10.06 -26.84 7.97
CA THR A 400 -9.42 -28.08 8.45
C THR A 400 -8.18 -28.40 7.61
N ILE A 401 -7.17 -27.56 7.71
CA ILE A 401 -5.84 -27.77 7.18
C ILE A 401 -5.19 -28.81 8.09
N ALA A 402 -4.57 -29.83 7.51
CA ALA A 402 -3.83 -30.81 8.29
C ALA A 402 -2.63 -30.11 8.98
N THR A 403 -2.72 -29.91 10.29
CA THR A 403 -1.65 -29.27 11.08
C THR A 403 -0.84 -30.28 11.89
N ASN A 404 -0.96 -31.58 11.62
CA ASN A 404 -0.31 -32.62 12.43
C ASN A 404 1.22 -32.45 12.44
N LYS A 405 1.84 -32.26 11.28
CA LYS A 405 3.28 -32.03 11.17
C LYS A 405 3.71 -30.73 11.88
N LEU A 406 2.95 -29.65 11.72
CA LEU A 406 3.18 -28.41 12.45
C LEU A 406 3.13 -28.64 13.97
N ASN A 407 2.10 -29.32 14.47
CA ASN A 407 1.90 -29.59 15.90
C ASN A 407 3.05 -30.41 16.48
N GLU A 408 3.44 -31.49 15.80
CA GLU A 408 4.58 -32.31 16.18
C GLU A 408 5.86 -31.48 16.30
N LYS A 409 6.13 -30.61 15.32
CA LYS A 409 7.30 -29.73 15.34
C LYS A 409 7.21 -28.68 16.44
N LEU A 410 6.04 -28.08 16.67
CA LEU A 410 5.86 -27.10 17.74
C LEU A 410 6.09 -27.70 19.13
N ILE A 411 5.67 -28.94 19.36
CA ILE A 411 5.93 -29.65 20.63
C ILE A 411 7.44 -29.86 20.82
N LEU A 412 8.15 -30.32 19.78
CA LEU A 412 9.61 -30.51 19.84
C LEU A 412 10.35 -29.20 20.16
N PHE A 413 9.98 -28.10 19.51
CA PHE A 413 10.57 -26.79 19.82
C PHE A 413 10.20 -26.31 21.22
N PHE A 414 8.95 -26.53 21.66
CA PHE A 414 8.49 -26.12 23.00
C PHE A 414 9.30 -26.79 24.12
N GLU A 415 9.53 -28.10 24.02
CA GLU A 415 10.28 -28.86 25.04
C GLU A 415 11.69 -28.32 25.24
N GLU A 416 12.37 -27.97 24.16
CA GLU A 416 13.74 -27.44 24.22
C GLU A 416 13.77 -25.97 24.67
N LEU A 417 12.87 -25.14 24.17
CA LEU A 417 12.77 -23.73 24.57
C LEU A 417 12.49 -23.59 26.08
N LYS A 418 11.65 -24.48 26.64
CA LYS A 418 11.32 -24.52 28.07
C LYS A 418 12.53 -24.69 28.97
N LYS A 419 13.57 -25.42 28.53
CA LYS A 419 14.81 -25.62 29.32
C LYS A 419 15.57 -24.31 29.58
N THR A 420 15.31 -23.27 28.79
CA THR A 420 15.99 -21.97 28.87
C THR A 420 15.07 -20.82 29.28
N GLY A 421 13.81 -21.12 29.62
CA GLY A 421 12.77 -20.14 29.94
C GLY A 421 12.30 -19.31 28.74
N ALA A 422 12.44 -19.86 27.52
CA ALA A 422 12.07 -19.21 26.27
C ALA A 422 10.84 -19.85 25.61
N GLU A 423 10.09 -20.67 26.36
CA GLU A 423 8.88 -21.33 25.88
C GLU A 423 7.81 -20.32 25.45
N PHE A 424 6.93 -20.78 24.55
CA PHE A 424 5.84 -19.96 24.02
C PHE A 424 4.50 -20.39 24.61
N GLY A 425 3.63 -19.42 24.87
CA GLY A 425 2.29 -19.67 25.40
C GLY A 425 1.26 -19.91 24.29
N TYR A 426 0.00 -20.14 24.71
CA TYR A 426 -1.14 -20.36 23.82
C TYR A 426 -1.33 -19.26 22.76
N ARG A 427 -1.03 -18.01 23.12
CA ARG A 427 -1.11 -16.87 22.19
C ARG A 427 -0.19 -17.05 21.00
N THR A 428 1.10 -17.28 21.24
CA THR A 428 2.08 -17.50 20.18
C THR A 428 1.72 -18.74 19.35
N ALA A 429 1.26 -19.82 19.99
CA ALA A 429 0.82 -21.03 19.27
C ALA A 429 -0.34 -20.71 18.31
N THR A 430 -1.35 -19.98 18.78
CA THR A 430 -2.51 -19.56 17.97
C THR A 430 -2.07 -18.69 16.79
N GLU A 431 -1.13 -17.78 17.03
CA GLU A 431 -0.56 -16.93 15.98
C GLU A 431 0.23 -17.71 14.94
N ILE A 432 0.98 -18.74 15.36
CA ILE A 432 1.70 -19.63 14.43
C ILE A 432 0.70 -20.38 13.54
N HIS A 433 -0.35 -20.95 14.12
CA HIS A 433 -1.41 -21.61 13.34
C HIS A 433 -2.07 -20.64 12.36
N LYS A 434 -2.37 -19.43 12.81
CA LYS A 434 -2.95 -18.41 11.93
C LYS A 434 -1.97 -18.07 10.80
N LEU A 435 -0.69 -17.84 11.07
CA LEU A 435 0.33 -17.57 10.05
C LEU A 435 0.45 -18.71 9.03
N TYR A 436 0.52 -19.95 9.50
CA TYR A 436 0.58 -21.14 8.65
C TYR A 436 -0.61 -21.20 7.68
N ASN A 437 -1.81 -20.86 8.17
CA ASN A 437 -3.02 -20.83 7.36
C ASN A 437 -3.01 -19.64 6.37
N GLN A 438 -2.61 -18.45 6.81
CA GLN A 438 -2.53 -17.28 5.92
C GLN A 438 -1.54 -17.48 4.78
N LEU A 439 -0.40 -18.13 5.04
CA LEU A 439 0.55 -18.53 4.00
C LEU A 439 -0.10 -19.46 2.96
N THR A 440 -0.91 -20.43 3.42
CA THR A 440 -1.63 -21.37 2.53
C THR A 440 -2.69 -20.67 1.68
N VAL A 441 -3.42 -19.71 2.26
CA VAL A 441 -4.46 -18.94 1.57
C VAL A 441 -3.87 -18.02 0.49
N LEU A 442 -2.73 -17.40 0.79
CA LEU A 442 -2.06 -16.44 -0.10
C LEU A 442 -1.22 -17.12 -1.19
N ASP A 443 -0.62 -18.27 -0.88
CA ASP A 443 0.17 -19.05 -1.82
C ASP A 443 -0.13 -20.56 -1.63
N SER A 444 -1.00 -21.11 -2.47
CA SER A 444 -1.39 -22.52 -2.40
C SER A 444 -0.27 -23.49 -2.78
N VAL A 445 0.84 -23.00 -3.34
CA VAL A 445 1.97 -23.82 -3.80
C VAL A 445 3.07 -23.90 -2.71
N ILE A 446 2.99 -23.08 -1.67
CA ILE A 446 3.98 -23.06 -0.59
C ILE A 446 4.05 -24.42 0.12
N THR A 447 5.25 -24.96 0.26
CA THR A 447 5.43 -26.26 0.92
C THR A 447 5.16 -26.16 2.41
N GLU A 448 4.76 -27.27 3.02
CA GLU A 448 4.56 -27.34 4.46
C GLU A 448 5.83 -27.00 5.25
N ASP A 449 6.99 -27.49 4.81
CA ASP A 449 8.27 -27.23 5.48
C ASP A 449 8.64 -25.74 5.41
N THR A 450 8.39 -25.07 4.27
CA THR A 450 8.58 -23.62 4.15
C THR A 450 7.69 -22.83 5.10
N LYS A 451 6.43 -23.25 5.29
CA LYS A 451 5.51 -22.59 6.25
C LYS A 451 6.01 -22.75 7.69
N ILE A 452 6.45 -23.95 8.05
CA ILE A 452 6.99 -24.23 9.39
C ILE A 452 8.28 -23.42 9.62
N ASP A 453 9.17 -23.36 8.63
CA ASP A 453 10.40 -22.57 8.66
C ASP A 453 10.11 -21.07 8.90
N ILE A 454 9.15 -20.50 8.15
CA ILE A 454 8.71 -19.11 8.35
C ILE A 454 8.17 -18.91 9.77
N ALA A 455 7.36 -19.83 10.29
CA ALA A 455 6.82 -19.73 11.65
C ALA A 455 7.90 -19.77 12.73
N ILE A 456 8.88 -20.68 12.61
CA ILE A 456 10.03 -20.78 13.52
C ILE A 456 10.81 -19.46 13.50
N MET A 457 11.20 -19.02 12.31
CA MET A 457 11.96 -17.79 12.10
C MET A 457 11.26 -16.56 12.69
N GLN A 458 9.95 -16.40 12.47
CA GLN A 458 9.25 -15.16 12.80
C GLN A 458 8.63 -15.13 14.21
N LYS A 459 8.41 -16.28 14.86
CA LYS A 459 7.71 -16.35 16.16
C LYS A 459 8.49 -17.06 17.26
N LEU A 460 9.38 -18.00 16.95
CA LEU A 460 10.13 -18.76 17.95
C LEU A 460 11.51 -18.17 18.19
N LEU A 461 12.30 -18.00 17.13
CA LEU A 461 13.66 -17.46 17.25
C LEU A 461 13.75 -16.04 17.85
N PRO A 462 12.77 -15.12 17.66
CA PRO A 462 12.79 -13.82 18.32
C PRO A 462 12.79 -13.86 19.84
N LYS A 463 12.40 -14.98 20.46
CA LYS A 463 12.40 -15.16 21.92
C LYS A 463 13.80 -15.52 22.46
N LEU A 464 14.75 -15.84 21.59
CA LEU A 464 16.08 -16.27 21.97
C LEU A 464 17.04 -15.07 22.04
N HIS A 465 17.60 -14.86 23.22
CA HIS A 465 18.67 -13.92 23.47
C HIS A 465 19.43 -14.32 24.73
N GLY A 466 20.70 -13.92 24.84
CA GLY A 466 21.47 -14.13 26.04
C GLY A 466 22.94 -14.38 25.79
N SER A 467 23.65 -14.72 26.87
CA SER A 467 25.07 -15.05 26.82
C SER A 467 25.33 -16.36 26.10
N ARG A 468 26.55 -16.51 25.57
CA ARG A 468 27.07 -17.71 24.92
C ARG A 468 26.73 -19.00 25.67
N ARG A 469 26.98 -19.02 26.99
CA ARG A 469 26.77 -20.20 27.84
C ARG A 469 25.31 -20.65 27.86
N LYS A 470 24.37 -19.71 27.81
CA LYS A 470 22.93 -19.99 27.79
C LYS A 470 22.47 -20.38 26.38
N LEU A 471 22.99 -19.69 25.35
CA LEU A 471 22.42 -19.71 24.01
C LEU A 471 23.01 -20.79 23.09
N CYS A 472 24.32 -21.04 23.12
CA CYS A 472 24.94 -22.03 22.22
C CYS A 472 24.33 -23.44 22.34
N PRO A 473 24.13 -24.01 23.54
CA PRO A 473 23.58 -25.37 23.66
C PRO A 473 22.17 -25.50 23.05
N ILE A 474 21.31 -24.50 23.26
CA ILE A 474 19.95 -24.53 22.72
C ILE A 474 19.96 -24.33 21.20
N LEU A 475 20.81 -23.44 20.67
CA LEU A 475 20.94 -23.23 19.23
C LEU A 475 21.43 -24.48 18.50
N GLU A 476 22.35 -25.24 19.09
CA GLU A 476 22.79 -26.53 18.53
C GLU A 476 21.63 -27.53 18.42
N VAL A 477 20.81 -27.64 19.47
CA VAL A 477 19.63 -28.52 19.46
C VAL A 477 18.61 -28.05 18.42
N LEU A 478 18.30 -26.75 18.36
CA LEU A 478 17.34 -26.22 17.39
C LEU A 478 17.85 -26.35 15.93
N ALA A 479 19.16 -26.22 15.71
CA ALA A 479 19.78 -26.48 14.41
C ALA A 479 19.56 -27.94 13.98
N SER A 480 19.64 -28.89 14.91
CA SER A 480 19.37 -30.31 14.64
C SER A 480 17.94 -30.58 14.17
N PHE A 481 16.98 -29.74 14.55
CA PHE A 481 15.59 -29.85 14.08
C PHE A 481 15.38 -29.31 12.67
N CYS A 482 16.35 -28.55 12.15
CA CYS A 482 16.29 -27.92 10.83
C CYS A 482 16.89 -28.78 9.71
N VAL A 483 17.42 -29.97 10.02
CA VAL A 483 18.06 -30.89 9.06
C VAL A 483 17.33 -32.24 9.00
N LYS A 484 17.39 -32.93 7.84
CA LYS A 484 16.67 -34.20 7.61
C LYS A 484 17.28 -35.38 8.35
N GLN A 485 18.61 -35.45 8.39
CA GLN A 485 19.34 -36.58 8.96
C GLN A 485 20.00 -36.18 10.28
N LYS A 486 20.10 -37.13 11.22
CA LYS A 486 20.92 -36.96 12.43
C LYS A 486 22.38 -36.84 12.01
N THR A 487 22.86 -35.61 11.96
CA THR A 487 24.25 -35.25 11.64
C THR A 487 24.82 -34.40 12.76
N ASP A 488 26.15 -34.30 12.81
CA ASP A 488 26.82 -33.34 13.69
C ASP A 488 26.60 -31.93 13.15
N VAL A 489 25.51 -31.30 13.58
CA VAL A 489 25.13 -29.96 13.09
C VAL A 489 26.14 -28.89 13.46
N SER A 490 26.81 -29.05 14.61
CA SER A 490 27.86 -28.15 15.06
C SER A 490 29.03 -28.15 14.08
N LYS A 491 29.49 -29.35 13.67
CA LYS A 491 30.58 -29.48 12.71
C LYS A 491 30.17 -29.13 11.28
N ASN A 492 29.03 -29.63 10.82
CA ASN A 492 28.64 -29.57 9.41
C ASN A 492 28.05 -28.20 9.00
N PHE A 493 27.40 -27.50 9.93
CA PHE A 493 26.68 -26.24 9.64
C PHE A 493 27.19 -25.09 10.50
N LEU A 494 27.13 -25.20 11.83
CA LEU A 494 27.33 -24.04 12.72
C LEU A 494 28.76 -23.49 12.69
N ASN A 495 29.76 -24.38 12.72
CA ASN A 495 31.18 -24.02 12.69
C ASN A 495 31.72 -23.83 11.27
N ASN A 496 30.93 -24.11 10.23
CA ASN A 496 31.36 -23.93 8.85
C ASN A 496 31.47 -22.43 8.53
N LYS A 497 32.67 -21.96 8.19
CA LYS A 497 32.94 -20.54 7.92
C LYS A 497 32.52 -20.09 6.52
N GLU A 498 32.36 -21.01 5.57
CA GLU A 498 32.28 -20.68 4.14
C GLU A 498 30.85 -20.56 3.61
N THR A 499 29.83 -21.13 4.28
CA THR A 499 28.44 -21.11 3.78
C THR A 499 27.44 -20.72 4.87
N LEU A 500 26.69 -19.65 4.63
CA LEU A 500 25.54 -19.24 5.44
C LEU A 500 24.20 -19.45 4.73
N VAL A 501 24.20 -19.59 3.39
CA VAL A 501 22.98 -19.79 2.62
C VAL A 501 22.71 -21.29 2.46
N PHE A 502 21.64 -21.77 3.08
CA PHE A 502 21.26 -23.19 3.05
C PHE A 502 20.11 -23.50 2.09
N LYS A 503 19.59 -22.49 1.37
CA LYS A 503 18.52 -22.66 0.38
C LYS A 503 18.99 -23.58 -0.75
N GLY A 504 18.20 -24.60 -1.08
CA GLY A 504 18.52 -25.58 -2.12
C GLY A 504 19.36 -26.78 -1.65
N ASN A 505 19.79 -26.82 -0.38
CA ASN A 505 20.44 -27.99 0.18
C ASN A 505 19.41 -29.07 0.50
N GLU A 506 19.55 -30.26 -0.09
CA GLU A 506 18.61 -31.36 0.07
C GLU A 506 18.57 -31.93 1.50
N ASP A 507 19.63 -31.76 2.29
CA ASP A 507 19.70 -32.23 3.67
C ASP A 507 19.05 -31.27 4.68
N VAL A 508 18.63 -30.08 4.24
CA VAL A 508 18.08 -29.02 5.10
C VAL A 508 16.56 -28.94 4.93
N LEU A 509 15.83 -29.03 6.05
CA LEU A 509 14.38 -28.86 6.11
C LEU A 509 13.98 -27.40 6.22
N TYR A 510 14.65 -26.65 7.09
CA TYR A 510 14.29 -25.27 7.46
C TYR A 510 15.46 -24.31 7.22
N PRO A 511 15.73 -23.95 5.95
CA PRO A 511 16.91 -23.17 5.60
C PRO A 511 16.93 -21.76 6.21
N LEU A 512 15.79 -21.06 6.31
CA LEU A 512 15.75 -19.70 6.87
C LEU A 512 16.10 -19.73 8.36
N SER A 513 15.50 -20.66 9.10
CA SER A 513 15.73 -20.84 10.53
C SER A 513 17.15 -21.32 10.81
N LEU A 514 17.67 -22.29 10.05
CA LEU A 514 19.04 -22.78 10.22
C LEU A 514 20.08 -21.69 9.97
N GLU A 515 19.87 -20.87 8.95
CA GLU A 515 20.73 -19.73 8.64
C GLU A 515 20.74 -18.72 9.80
N LYS A 516 19.56 -18.38 10.35
CA LYS A 516 19.47 -17.50 11.51
C LYS A 516 20.14 -18.08 12.75
N ILE A 517 19.87 -19.35 13.06
CA ILE A 517 20.47 -20.07 14.18
C ILE A 517 21.99 -20.08 14.06
N THR A 518 22.53 -20.31 12.86
CA THR A 518 23.97 -20.32 12.59
C THR A 518 24.61 -18.97 12.89
N ARG A 519 23.99 -17.86 12.49
CA ARG A 519 24.52 -16.54 12.80
C ARG A 519 24.38 -16.18 14.28
N MET A 520 23.26 -16.52 14.92
CA MET A 520 23.11 -16.36 16.37
C MET A 520 24.17 -17.14 17.14
N TYR A 521 24.50 -18.34 16.67
CA TYR A 521 25.54 -19.17 17.27
C TYR A 521 26.92 -18.52 17.12
N LYS A 522 27.27 -18.08 15.91
CA LYS A 522 28.54 -17.37 15.62
C LYS A 522 28.65 -16.07 16.42
N GLY A 523 27.62 -15.23 16.40
CA GLY A 523 27.59 -13.99 17.19
C GLY A 523 27.78 -14.25 18.69
N ALA A 524 27.16 -15.31 19.23
CA ALA A 524 27.35 -15.69 20.62
C ALA A 524 28.78 -16.21 20.92
N LEU A 525 29.41 -16.90 19.97
CA LEU A 525 30.81 -17.33 20.10
C LEU A 525 31.77 -16.14 20.08
N ASP A 526 31.57 -15.22 19.15
CA ASP A 526 32.47 -14.11 18.84
C ASP A 526 32.34 -12.97 19.86
N ASN A 527 31.10 -12.59 20.20
CA ASN A 527 30.80 -11.44 21.06
C ASN A 527 30.43 -11.83 22.50
N GLY A 528 30.30 -13.12 22.81
CA GLY A 528 29.89 -13.63 24.13
C GLY A 528 28.39 -13.45 24.43
N PHE A 529 27.65 -12.79 23.55
CA PHE A 529 26.21 -12.53 23.63
C PHE A 529 25.63 -12.52 22.20
N ALA A 530 24.39 -12.97 22.06
CA ALA A 530 23.62 -12.76 20.83
C ALA A 530 22.14 -12.60 21.13
N SER A 531 21.47 -11.87 20.24
CA SER A 531 20.02 -11.69 20.21
C SER A 531 19.49 -11.92 18.79
N TYR A 532 18.20 -12.18 18.65
CA TYR A 532 17.58 -12.26 17.33
C TYR A 532 17.71 -10.96 16.53
N ALA A 533 17.77 -9.80 17.18
CA ALA A 533 17.88 -8.52 16.49
C ALA A 533 19.28 -8.32 15.89
N GLU A 534 20.34 -8.65 16.65
CA GLU A 534 21.74 -8.34 16.31
C GLU A 534 22.43 -9.41 15.45
N ALA A 535 21.92 -10.64 15.48
CA ALA A 535 22.55 -11.79 14.82
C ALA A 535 22.07 -12.03 13.39
#